data_AF-K1TSJ7-F1
#
_entry.id   AF-K1TSJ7-F1
#
_cell.length_a   1.000
_cell.length_b   1.000
_cell.length_c   1.000
_cell.angle_alpha   90.00
_cell.angle_beta   90.00
_cell.angle_gamma   90.00
#
_symmetry.space_group_name_H-M   'P 1'
#
loop_
_entity.id
_entity.type
_entity.pdbx_description
1 polymer ?
#
loop_
_entity_poly.entity_id
_entity_poly.type
_entity_poly.pdbx_seq_one_letter_code
_entity_poly.pdbx_strand_id
1 'polypeptide(L)'
;MAYDNSNVKPPIIDLLYPSEEQRRACLKRKAQIEQLPTEFEKDLMLAQLSEQLTPHNQYKMTAILGELCDDISVAEYRLDIIDDLLADSALTTTLRKVVDKMLVNDRTNIYKLTTPDSFTVLDTALTAFESYCECMEILHKLYEEKSSSIRSAGLKKLFDFFEGHYNSKHYKKLKAESEELRSAMTGKIRSATIGINFDENLVPISMGLVGFSDKMYEDSGTVIDRILSFGSKNNDHKVMRDLHERFDDPQSAKREEIVNNLDRALFTELDKVTKKYVNSIDDILNEYRAIGFEDMYAIEYQLDFYSGAVMMIENVRSKGLEMCRPTLLPKSQRKADIKGL
;
A
#
# COMPACT_ATOMS: atom_id res chain seq x y z
N MET A 1 -9.24 17.07 -27.50
CA MET A 1 -10.52 17.45 -26.85
C MET A 1 -10.21 17.64 -25.38
N ALA A 2 -10.41 18.85 -24.84
CA ALA A 2 -10.29 19.10 -23.42
C ALA A 2 -11.33 18.22 -22.70
N TYR A 3 -10.86 17.33 -21.82
CA TYR A 3 -11.75 16.50 -21.01
C TYR A 3 -12.22 17.34 -19.83
N ASP A 4 -13.52 17.68 -19.81
CA ASP A 4 -14.13 18.32 -18.65
C ASP A 4 -14.23 17.30 -17.51
N ASN A 5 -13.21 17.30 -16.65
CA ASN A 5 -13.14 16.44 -15.48
C ASN A 5 -13.84 17.04 -14.25
N SER A 6 -14.60 18.14 -14.39
CA SER A 6 -15.30 18.77 -13.25
C SER A 6 -16.33 17.84 -12.58
N ASN A 7 -16.80 16.82 -13.30
CA ASN A 7 -17.71 15.80 -12.78
C ASN A 7 -17.01 14.55 -12.22
N VAL A 8 -15.67 14.48 -12.27
CA VAL A 8 -14.92 13.36 -11.67
C VAL A 8 -15.05 13.46 -10.16
N LYS A 9 -15.47 12.35 -9.53
CA LYS A 9 -15.60 12.22 -8.07
C LYS A 9 -14.33 12.76 -7.39
N PRO A 10 -14.45 13.67 -6.39
CA PRO A 10 -13.29 14.16 -5.68
C PRO A 10 -12.62 13.03 -4.89
N PRO A 11 -11.31 13.13 -4.63
CA PRO A 11 -10.69 12.23 -3.67
C PRO A 11 -11.31 12.44 -2.29
N ILE A 12 -11.32 11.40 -1.45
CA ILE A 12 -11.78 11.45 -0.07
C ILE A 12 -10.99 12.52 0.70
N ILE A 13 -9.67 12.59 0.46
CA ILE A 13 -8.81 13.63 0.99
C ILE A 13 -8.20 14.45 -0.15
N ASP A 14 -8.56 15.73 -0.17
CA ASP A 14 -8.06 16.70 -1.13
C ASP A 14 -7.14 17.70 -0.42
N LEU A 15 -5.85 17.52 -0.65
CA LEU A 15 -4.81 18.43 -0.20
C LEU A 15 -4.67 19.63 -1.13
N LEU A 16 -5.18 19.61 -2.38
CA LEU A 16 -5.06 20.72 -3.32
C LEU A 16 -6.20 21.73 -3.22
N TYR A 17 -7.39 21.30 -2.79
CA TYR A 17 -8.56 22.16 -2.72
C TYR A 17 -9.25 22.07 -1.34
N PRO A 18 -9.71 23.19 -0.77
CA PRO A 18 -10.34 23.17 0.55
C PRO A 18 -11.73 22.51 0.54
N SER A 19 -12.42 22.53 -0.60
CA SER A 19 -13.75 21.98 -0.80
C SER A 19 -13.95 21.46 -2.22
N GLU A 20 -14.96 20.60 -2.39
CA GLU A 20 -15.36 20.09 -3.70
C GLU A 20 -15.82 21.21 -4.65
N GLU A 21 -16.50 22.23 -4.13
CA GLU A 21 -16.96 23.38 -4.93
C GLU A 21 -15.77 24.12 -5.56
N GLN A 22 -14.74 24.40 -4.75
CA GLN A 22 -13.52 25.06 -5.23
C GLN A 22 -12.74 24.19 -6.21
N ARG A 23 -12.66 22.87 -5.96
CA ARG A 23 -12.07 21.92 -6.92
C ARG A 23 -12.78 21.99 -8.27
N ARG A 24 -14.12 21.91 -8.27
CA ARG A 24 -14.93 21.99 -9.49
C ARG A 24 -14.74 23.33 -10.20
N ALA A 25 -14.66 24.42 -9.46
CA ALA A 25 -14.40 25.75 -10.02
C ALA A 25 -13.02 25.83 -10.71
N CYS A 26 -11.96 25.31 -10.07
CA CYS A 26 -10.62 25.26 -10.66
C CYS A 26 -10.57 24.35 -11.90
N LEU A 27 -11.19 23.17 -11.88
CA LEU A 27 -11.25 22.27 -13.03
C LEU A 27 -12.02 22.89 -14.21
N LYS A 28 -13.14 23.56 -13.93
CA LYS A 28 -13.91 24.27 -14.95
C LYS A 28 -13.10 25.43 -15.56
N ARG A 29 -12.36 26.17 -14.74
CA ARG A 29 -11.46 27.23 -15.19
C ARG A 29 -10.35 26.66 -16.08
N LYS A 30 -9.72 25.56 -15.69
CA LYS A 30 -8.72 24.87 -16.50
C LYS A 30 -9.27 24.48 -17.86
N ALA A 31 -10.46 23.87 -17.90
CA ALA A 31 -11.11 23.49 -19.16
C ALA A 31 -11.41 24.69 -20.06
N GLN A 32 -11.64 25.88 -19.50
CA GLN A 32 -11.76 27.12 -20.27
C GLN A 32 -10.40 27.63 -20.78
N ILE A 33 -9.35 27.54 -19.97
CA ILE A 33 -7.99 27.94 -20.36
C ILE A 33 -7.44 27.04 -21.46
N GLU A 34 -7.72 25.73 -21.41
CA GLU A 34 -7.31 24.76 -22.45
C GLU A 34 -7.94 25.04 -23.83
N GLN A 35 -8.96 25.91 -23.92
CA GLN A 35 -9.53 26.38 -25.18
C GLN A 35 -8.76 27.56 -25.79
N LEU A 36 -7.88 28.19 -25.02
CA LEU A 36 -7.03 29.30 -25.48
C LEU A 36 -5.81 28.75 -26.23
N PRO A 37 -5.14 29.57 -27.06
CA PRO A 37 -3.84 29.20 -27.64
C PRO A 37 -2.85 28.78 -26.54
N THR A 38 -2.23 27.61 -26.69
CA THR A 38 -1.33 27.01 -25.67
C THR A 38 0.04 27.69 -25.55
N GLU A 39 0.23 28.84 -26.21
CA GLU A 39 1.48 29.62 -26.16
C GLU A 39 1.83 30.03 -24.72
N PHE A 40 0.83 30.32 -23.89
CA PHE A 40 1.07 30.69 -22.48
C PHE A 40 1.77 29.57 -21.69
N GLU A 41 1.51 28.29 -21.99
CA GLU A 41 2.16 27.18 -21.28
C GLU A 41 3.66 27.13 -21.57
N LYS A 42 4.04 27.49 -22.80
CA LYS A 42 5.44 27.61 -23.22
C LYS A 42 6.08 28.85 -22.63
N ASP A 43 5.39 29.99 -22.66
CA ASP A 43 5.89 31.27 -22.13
C ASP A 43 6.12 31.20 -20.62
N LEU A 44 5.24 30.51 -19.90
CA LEU A 44 5.37 30.25 -18.46
C LEU A 44 6.26 29.04 -18.14
N MET A 45 6.75 28.34 -19.16
CA MET A 45 7.62 27.16 -19.03
C MET A 45 7.05 26.09 -18.09
N LEU A 46 5.74 25.82 -18.16
CA LEU A 46 5.04 24.97 -17.20
C LEU A 46 5.56 23.52 -17.22
N ALA A 47 5.98 23.03 -18.40
CA ALA A 47 6.56 21.70 -18.54
C ALA A 47 7.91 21.60 -17.81
N GLN A 48 8.80 22.57 -18.03
CA GLN A 48 10.12 22.61 -17.38
C GLN A 48 9.99 22.79 -15.87
N LEU A 49 9.06 23.62 -15.42
CA LEU A 49 8.78 23.77 -13.99
C LEU A 49 8.27 22.46 -13.40
N SER A 50 7.41 21.74 -14.10
CA SER A 50 6.88 20.44 -13.66
C SER A 50 7.97 19.38 -13.55
N GLU A 51 8.91 19.33 -14.50
CA GLU A 51 10.08 18.43 -14.46
C GLU A 51 10.98 18.71 -13.24
N GLN A 52 11.10 19.97 -12.82
CA GLN A 52 11.88 20.34 -11.63
C GLN A 52 11.15 20.06 -10.32
N LEU A 53 9.83 20.19 -10.29
CA LEU A 53 9.04 20.01 -9.08
C LEU A 53 8.85 18.53 -8.75
N THR A 54 8.73 17.66 -9.74
CA THR A 54 8.47 16.24 -9.48
C THR A 54 9.15 15.29 -10.47
N PRO A 55 9.79 14.21 -9.98
CA PRO A 55 10.34 13.16 -10.84
C PRO A 55 9.24 12.25 -11.43
N HIS A 56 8.03 12.26 -10.86
CA HIS A 56 6.90 11.42 -11.24
C HIS A 56 5.65 12.29 -11.47
N ASN A 57 4.66 11.83 -12.23
CA ASN A 57 3.39 12.58 -12.40
C ASN A 57 3.52 13.99 -13.02
N GLN A 58 4.55 14.27 -13.83
CA GLN A 58 4.77 15.59 -14.45
C GLN A 58 3.54 16.13 -15.20
N TYR A 59 2.79 15.26 -15.90
CA TYR A 59 1.56 15.67 -16.58
C TYR A 59 0.48 16.18 -15.61
N LYS A 60 0.37 15.61 -14.40
CA LYS A 60 -0.54 16.09 -13.36
C LYS A 60 -0.05 17.41 -12.79
N MET A 61 1.26 17.56 -12.61
CA MET A 61 1.88 18.81 -12.18
C MET A 61 1.60 19.94 -13.18
N THR A 62 1.84 19.71 -14.47
CA THR A 62 1.52 20.66 -15.54
C THR A 62 0.04 21.02 -15.52
N ALA A 63 -0.84 20.03 -15.29
CA ALA A 63 -2.28 20.28 -15.18
C ALA A 63 -2.63 21.19 -14.00
N ILE A 64 -2.05 20.97 -12.81
CA ILE A 64 -2.28 21.79 -11.61
C ILE A 64 -1.76 23.22 -11.84
N LEU A 65 -0.57 23.37 -12.42
CA LEU A 65 0.01 24.69 -12.72
C LEU A 65 -0.81 25.42 -13.80
N GLY A 66 -1.29 24.69 -14.82
CA GLY A 66 -2.11 25.21 -15.91
C GLY A 66 -3.52 25.66 -15.50
N GLU A 67 -3.97 25.34 -14.29
CA GLU A 67 -5.21 25.92 -13.73
C GLU A 67 -5.12 27.45 -13.58
N LEU A 68 -3.91 27.99 -13.46
CA LEU A 68 -3.65 29.41 -13.20
C LEU A 68 -4.61 29.94 -12.12
N CYS A 69 -4.57 29.27 -10.97
CA CYS A 69 -5.47 29.47 -9.85
C CYS A 69 -5.51 30.95 -9.44
N ASP A 70 -6.71 31.54 -9.42
CA ASP A 70 -6.96 32.92 -8.99
C ASP A 70 -7.88 33.01 -7.76
N ASP A 71 -8.15 31.87 -7.12
CA ASP A 71 -8.91 31.79 -5.88
C ASP A 71 -7.96 31.91 -4.67
N ILE A 72 -8.09 33.00 -3.93
CA ILE A 72 -7.29 33.29 -2.74
C ILE A 72 -7.42 32.18 -1.70
N SER A 73 -8.62 31.64 -1.50
CA SER A 73 -8.85 30.64 -0.46
C SER A 73 -8.19 29.29 -0.78
N VAL A 74 -8.13 28.92 -2.07
CA VAL A 74 -7.36 27.76 -2.53
C VAL A 74 -5.87 28.00 -2.37
N ALA A 75 -5.38 29.18 -2.75
CA ALA A 75 -3.97 29.52 -2.62
C ALA A 75 -3.50 29.56 -1.15
N GLU A 76 -4.25 30.19 -0.24
CA GLU A 76 -3.96 30.18 1.20
C GLU A 76 -3.94 28.75 1.76
N TYR A 77 -4.91 27.91 1.38
CA TYR A 77 -4.97 26.50 1.82
C TYR A 77 -3.72 25.72 1.42
N ARG A 78 -3.25 25.88 0.18
CA ARG A 78 -2.01 25.25 -0.29
C ARG A 78 -0.78 25.82 0.42
N LEU A 79 -0.72 27.14 0.62
CA LEU A 79 0.39 27.80 1.30
C LEU A 79 0.48 27.39 2.78
N ASP A 80 -0.64 27.20 3.48
CA ASP A 80 -0.65 26.69 4.85
C ASP A 80 -0.01 25.31 4.95
N ILE A 81 -0.31 24.42 4.00
CA ILE A 81 0.29 23.08 3.93
C ILE A 81 1.80 23.20 3.67
N ILE A 82 2.21 24.07 2.73
CA ILE A 82 3.64 24.32 2.47
C ILE A 82 4.35 24.84 3.72
N ASP A 83 3.75 25.76 4.47
CA ASP A 83 4.36 26.31 5.69
C ASP A 83 4.54 25.24 6.78
N ASP A 84 3.55 24.37 7.00
CA ASP A 84 3.68 23.24 7.92
C ASP A 84 4.81 22.28 7.49
N LEU A 85 4.92 21.98 6.19
CA LEU A 85 5.94 21.08 5.64
C LEU A 85 7.35 21.70 5.64
N LEU A 86 7.47 23.02 5.48
CA LEU A 86 8.72 23.76 5.62
C LEU A 86 9.17 23.86 7.09
N ALA A 87 8.22 23.91 8.02
CA ALA A 87 8.52 24.00 9.45
C ALA A 87 9.10 22.68 10.01
N ASP A 88 8.78 21.54 9.38
CA ASP A 88 9.26 20.22 9.80
C ASP A 88 9.54 19.29 8.62
N SER A 89 10.81 19.18 8.23
CA SER A 89 11.23 18.28 7.14
C SER A 89 11.02 16.78 7.45
N ALA A 90 10.91 16.40 8.73
CA ALA A 90 10.60 15.03 9.12
C ALA A 90 9.15 14.66 8.78
N LEU A 91 8.23 15.63 8.81
CA LEU A 91 6.82 15.44 8.44
C LEU A 91 6.70 15.03 6.98
N THR A 92 7.31 15.82 6.08
CA THR A 92 7.34 15.54 4.63
C THR A 92 7.97 14.18 4.33
N THR A 93 9.12 13.90 4.93
CA THR A 93 9.85 12.65 4.72
C THR A 93 9.05 11.43 5.15
N THR A 94 8.41 11.51 6.32
CA THR A 94 7.64 10.38 6.89
C THR A 94 6.37 10.13 6.10
N LEU A 95 5.62 11.18 5.75
CA LEU A 95 4.40 11.06 4.93
C LEU A 95 4.72 10.41 3.58
N ARG A 96 5.79 10.85 2.90
CA ARG A 96 6.19 10.27 1.62
C ARG A 96 6.57 8.79 1.74
N LYS A 97 7.40 8.46 2.74
CA LYS A 97 7.81 7.08 3.01
C LYS A 97 6.59 6.18 3.22
N VAL A 98 5.58 6.64 3.96
CA VAL A 98 4.37 5.86 4.20
C VAL A 98 3.56 5.69 2.92
N VAL A 99 3.30 6.75 2.17
CA VAL A 99 2.53 6.68 0.92
C VAL A 99 3.23 5.78 -0.10
N ASP A 100 4.55 5.93 -0.28
CA ASP A 100 5.34 5.08 -1.17
C ASP A 100 5.24 3.60 -0.75
N LYS A 101 5.36 3.31 0.54
CA LYS A 101 5.23 1.95 1.06
C LYS A 101 3.83 1.38 0.84
N MET A 102 2.78 2.17 1.07
CA MET A 102 1.40 1.76 0.81
C MET A 102 1.17 1.44 -0.67
N LEU A 103 1.70 2.27 -1.59
CA LEU A 103 1.55 2.08 -3.04
C LEU A 103 2.38 0.91 -3.58
N VAL A 104 3.60 0.72 -3.08
CA VAL A 104 4.41 -0.46 -3.44
C VAL A 104 3.69 -1.72 -2.99
N ASN A 105 3.14 -1.73 -1.77
CA ASN A 105 2.34 -2.84 -1.25
C ASN A 105 1.11 -3.11 -2.14
N ASP A 106 0.38 -2.07 -2.55
CA ASP A 106 -0.74 -2.15 -3.49
C ASP A 106 -0.36 -2.80 -4.83
N ARG A 107 0.67 -2.25 -5.50
CA ARG A 107 1.12 -2.72 -6.81
C ARG A 107 1.64 -4.17 -6.79
N THR A 108 2.29 -4.56 -5.70
CA THR A 108 2.92 -5.88 -5.58
C THR A 108 1.93 -6.98 -5.20
N ASN A 109 1.03 -6.67 -4.27
CA ASN A 109 0.22 -7.69 -3.60
C ASN A 109 -1.27 -7.60 -4.00
N ILE A 110 -1.88 -6.41 -4.10
CA ILE A 110 -3.35 -6.30 -4.04
C ILE A 110 -4.08 -6.53 -5.35
N TYR A 111 -3.53 -6.13 -6.50
CA TYR A 111 -4.11 -6.50 -7.80
C TYR A 111 -4.12 -8.02 -8.05
N LYS A 112 -3.35 -8.78 -7.25
CA LYS A 112 -3.25 -10.24 -7.33
C LYS A 112 -4.01 -10.94 -6.19
N LEU A 113 -4.55 -10.19 -5.23
CA LEU A 113 -5.22 -10.78 -4.07
C LEU A 113 -6.65 -11.22 -4.44
N THR A 114 -6.76 -12.51 -4.70
CA THR A 114 -8.02 -13.25 -4.70
C THR A 114 -8.25 -13.86 -3.32
N THR A 115 -9.48 -14.34 -3.06
CA THR A 115 -9.73 -15.23 -1.94
C THR A 115 -8.67 -16.34 -1.94
N PRO A 116 -7.93 -16.54 -0.83
CA PRO A 116 -6.83 -17.49 -0.80
C PRO A 116 -7.27 -18.92 -1.15
N ASP A 117 -6.59 -19.54 -2.10
CA ASP A 117 -6.77 -20.94 -2.52
C ASP A 117 -5.56 -21.82 -2.14
N SER A 118 -4.54 -21.24 -1.50
CA SER A 118 -3.27 -21.87 -1.16
C SER A 118 -2.64 -21.19 0.06
N PHE A 119 -1.74 -21.87 0.79
CA PHE A 119 -1.03 -21.26 1.93
C PHE A 119 -0.11 -20.13 1.49
N THR A 120 0.46 -20.23 0.29
CA THR A 120 1.30 -19.18 -0.30
C THR A 120 0.50 -17.90 -0.58
N VAL A 121 -0.70 -18.02 -1.14
CA VAL A 121 -1.59 -16.88 -1.40
C VAL A 121 -2.07 -16.28 -0.07
N LEU A 122 -2.39 -17.13 0.90
CA LEU A 122 -2.76 -16.71 2.26
C LEU A 122 -1.63 -15.91 2.94
N ASP A 123 -0.39 -16.39 2.86
CA ASP A 123 0.79 -15.71 3.43
C ASP A 123 1.04 -14.35 2.78
N THR A 124 0.87 -14.27 1.46
CA THR A 124 1.00 -13.03 0.68
C THR A 124 -0.04 -12.00 1.13
N ALA A 125 -1.30 -12.42 1.30
CA ALA A 125 -2.40 -11.58 1.77
C ALA A 125 -2.13 -11.01 3.16
N LEU A 126 -1.68 -11.88 4.06
CA LEU A 126 -1.37 -11.51 5.43
C LEU A 126 -0.20 -10.53 5.51
N THR A 127 0.86 -10.78 4.75
CA THR A 127 2.03 -9.90 4.67
C THR A 127 1.66 -8.51 4.15
N ALA A 128 0.77 -8.46 3.14
CA ALA A 128 0.29 -7.19 2.60
C ALA A 128 -0.49 -6.38 3.64
N PHE A 129 -1.33 -7.03 4.44
CA PHE A 129 -2.08 -6.37 5.50
C PHE A 129 -1.21 -5.94 6.69
N GLU A 130 -0.21 -6.73 7.07
CA GLU A 130 0.76 -6.36 8.11
C GLU A 130 1.56 -5.12 7.70
N SER A 131 1.99 -5.05 6.42
CA SER A 131 2.64 -3.86 5.86
C SER A 131 1.75 -2.61 5.95
N TYR A 132 0.46 -2.77 5.68
CA TYR A 132 -0.53 -1.71 5.88
C TYR A 132 -0.65 -1.29 7.35
N CYS A 133 -0.75 -2.25 8.27
CA CYS A 133 -0.82 -1.96 9.70
C CYS A 133 0.42 -1.19 10.17
N GLU A 134 1.61 -1.58 9.71
CA GLU A 134 2.84 -0.86 10.03
C GLU A 134 2.82 0.59 9.52
N CYS A 135 2.27 0.83 8.32
CA CYS A 135 2.09 2.18 7.79
C CYS A 135 1.15 3.02 8.68
N MET A 136 0.04 2.42 9.15
CA MET A 136 -0.90 3.08 10.05
C MET A 136 -0.27 3.40 11.42
N GLU A 137 0.56 2.50 11.96
CA GLU A 137 1.32 2.77 13.21
C GLU A 137 2.32 3.92 13.04
N ILE A 138 3.00 4.00 11.90
CA ILE A 138 3.93 5.11 11.62
C ILE A 138 3.17 6.44 11.54
N LEU A 139 2.01 6.46 10.87
CA LEU A 139 1.16 7.64 10.77
C LEU A 139 0.59 8.05 12.13
N HIS A 140 0.15 7.08 12.93
CA HIS A 140 -0.37 7.33 14.28
C HIS A 140 0.71 7.95 15.18
N LYS A 141 1.91 7.38 15.18
CA LYS A 141 3.04 7.94 15.94
C LYS A 141 3.38 9.36 15.47
N LEU A 142 3.40 9.61 14.17
CA LEU A 142 3.63 10.94 13.62
C LEU A 142 2.54 11.93 14.05
N TYR A 143 1.29 11.48 14.09
CA TYR A 143 0.17 12.26 14.61
C TYR A 143 0.35 12.60 16.09
N GLU A 144 0.67 11.64 16.95
CA GLU A 144 0.91 11.87 18.38
C GLU A 144 2.04 12.89 18.61
N GLU A 145 3.11 12.82 17.82
CA GLU A 145 4.28 13.70 17.95
C GLU A 145 4.04 15.12 17.40
N LYS A 146 3.26 15.25 16.32
CA LYS A 146 3.25 16.48 15.50
C LYS A 146 1.90 17.17 15.38
N SER A 147 0.78 16.50 15.67
CA SER A 147 -0.59 17.03 15.44
C SER A 147 -0.83 18.40 16.08
N SER A 148 -0.32 18.64 17.28
CA SER A 148 -0.49 19.92 17.99
C SER A 148 0.23 21.09 17.30
N SER A 149 1.24 20.81 16.49
CA SER A 149 2.03 21.83 15.78
C SER A 149 1.48 22.17 14.39
N ILE A 150 0.69 21.28 13.81
CA ILE A 150 0.11 21.40 12.47
C ILE A 150 -0.97 22.48 12.47
N ARG A 151 -0.87 23.42 11.53
CA ARG A 151 -1.84 24.53 11.40
C ARG A 151 -2.80 24.31 10.26
N SER A 152 -2.30 23.83 9.13
CA SER A 152 -3.02 23.68 7.88
C SER A 152 -4.24 22.78 8.01
N ALA A 153 -5.35 23.24 7.42
CA ALA A 153 -6.58 22.47 7.40
C ALA A 153 -6.43 21.17 6.59
N GLY A 154 -5.59 21.16 5.54
CA GLY A 154 -5.39 19.98 4.70
C GLY A 154 -4.67 18.84 5.41
N LEU A 155 -3.57 19.12 6.11
CA LEU A 155 -2.87 18.08 6.86
C LEU A 155 -3.71 17.61 8.06
N LYS A 156 -4.47 18.50 8.72
CA LYS A 156 -5.43 18.08 9.74
C LYS A 156 -6.46 17.08 9.21
N LYS A 157 -7.10 17.39 8.06
CA LYS A 157 -8.02 16.45 7.40
C LYS A 157 -7.37 15.11 7.06
N LEU A 158 -6.13 15.14 6.56
CA LEU A 158 -5.37 13.93 6.26
C LEU A 158 -5.15 13.07 7.50
N PHE A 159 -4.71 13.68 8.60
CA PHE A 159 -4.53 12.98 9.87
C PHE A 159 -5.85 12.49 10.47
N ASP A 160 -6.89 13.31 10.48
CA ASP A 160 -8.22 12.94 10.97
C ASP A 160 -8.77 11.71 10.22
N PHE A 161 -8.54 11.64 8.91
CA PHE A 161 -8.91 10.49 8.10
C PHE A 161 -8.18 9.21 8.55
N PHE A 162 -6.85 9.24 8.62
CA PHE A 162 -6.08 8.06 9.04
C PHE A 162 -6.35 7.68 10.49
N GLU A 163 -6.45 8.64 11.41
CA GLU A 163 -6.79 8.41 12.81
C GLU A 163 -8.20 7.84 12.99
N GLY A 164 -9.15 8.26 12.15
CA GLY A 164 -10.50 7.67 12.11
C GLY A 164 -10.47 6.18 11.80
N HIS A 165 -9.66 5.77 10.81
CA HIS A 165 -9.47 4.36 10.46
C HIS A 165 -8.69 3.61 11.55
N TYR A 166 -7.57 4.16 12.02
CA TYR A 166 -6.73 3.57 13.07
C TYR A 166 -7.50 3.31 14.36
N ASN A 167 -8.40 4.23 14.74
CA ASN A 167 -9.18 4.11 15.96
C ASN A 167 -10.47 3.29 15.80
N SER A 168 -10.81 2.87 14.57
CA SER A 168 -12.01 2.10 14.33
C SER A 168 -11.95 0.74 15.04
N LYS A 169 -13.11 0.31 15.57
CA LYS A 169 -13.23 -1.03 16.19
C LYS A 169 -12.95 -2.14 15.19
N HIS A 170 -13.29 -1.90 13.92
CA HIS A 170 -13.11 -2.86 12.85
C HIS A 170 -11.62 -3.07 12.55
N TYR A 171 -10.85 -2.01 12.31
CA TYR A 171 -9.41 -2.07 12.11
C TYR A 171 -8.71 -2.77 13.27
N LYS A 172 -9.00 -2.37 14.52
CA LYS A 172 -8.39 -2.97 15.72
C LYS A 172 -8.69 -4.48 15.83
N LYS A 173 -9.91 -4.90 15.48
CA LYS A 173 -10.28 -6.31 15.44
C LYS A 173 -9.49 -7.06 14.37
N LEU A 174 -9.44 -6.54 13.14
CA LEU A 174 -8.74 -7.17 12.02
C LEU A 174 -7.24 -7.28 12.26
N LYS A 175 -6.62 -6.25 12.84
CA LYS A 175 -5.22 -6.29 13.27
C LYS A 175 -4.97 -7.45 14.24
N ALA A 176 -5.78 -7.59 15.29
CA ALA A 176 -5.65 -8.68 16.23
C ALA A 176 -5.89 -10.07 15.60
N GLU A 177 -6.88 -10.19 14.71
CA GLU A 177 -7.12 -11.44 13.97
C GLU A 177 -5.95 -11.80 13.05
N SER A 178 -5.31 -10.81 12.42
CA SER A 178 -4.13 -11.00 11.57
C SER A 178 -2.92 -11.50 12.35
N GLU A 179 -2.70 -10.99 13.56
CA GLU A 179 -1.63 -11.43 14.46
C GLU A 179 -1.88 -12.88 14.94
N GLU A 180 -3.14 -13.23 15.28
CA GLU A 180 -3.53 -14.60 15.63
C GLU A 180 -3.28 -15.55 14.45
N LEU A 181 -3.66 -15.14 13.24
CA LEU A 181 -3.45 -15.89 12.01
C LEU A 181 -1.96 -16.10 11.71
N ARG A 182 -1.15 -15.06 11.81
CA ARG A 182 0.32 -15.14 11.62
C ARG A 182 0.94 -16.14 12.58
N SER A 183 0.54 -16.10 13.86
CA SER A 183 1.00 -17.04 14.88
C SER A 183 0.58 -18.49 14.55
N ALA A 184 -0.64 -18.68 14.07
CA ALA A 184 -1.11 -20.01 13.66
C ALA A 184 -0.30 -20.58 12.48
N MET A 185 -0.05 -19.77 11.45
CA MET A 185 0.73 -20.18 10.26
C MET A 185 2.20 -20.44 10.57
N THR A 186 2.81 -19.59 11.39
CA THR A 186 4.25 -19.68 11.68
C THR A 186 4.60 -20.62 12.81
N GLY A 187 3.65 -21.12 13.62
CA GLY A 187 3.97 -21.91 14.81
C GLY A 187 3.27 -23.27 14.95
N LYS A 188 2.10 -23.49 14.31
CA LYS A 188 1.25 -24.65 14.65
C LYS A 188 1.27 -25.79 13.63
N ILE A 189 1.75 -25.54 12.41
CA ILE A 189 1.81 -26.56 11.35
C ILE A 189 3.23 -26.59 10.81
N ARG A 190 3.99 -27.63 11.19
CA ARG A 190 5.33 -27.95 10.68
C ARG A 190 5.38 -29.27 9.93
N SER A 191 4.38 -30.12 10.13
CA SER A 191 4.17 -31.30 9.30
C SER A 191 2.69 -31.70 9.26
N ALA A 192 2.35 -32.48 8.24
CA ALA A 192 1.04 -33.08 8.08
C ALA A 192 1.20 -34.57 7.74
N THR A 193 0.36 -35.41 8.35
CA THR A 193 0.31 -36.85 8.09
C THR A 193 -0.77 -37.11 7.04
N ILE A 194 -0.38 -37.75 5.93
CA ILE A 194 -1.30 -38.16 4.87
C ILE A 194 -1.51 -39.67 4.97
N GLY A 195 -2.76 -40.09 5.03
CA GLY A 195 -3.18 -41.48 4.92
C GLY A 195 -3.51 -41.81 3.47
N ILE A 196 -3.00 -42.94 2.98
CA ILE A 196 -3.30 -43.46 1.64
C ILE A 196 -3.85 -44.87 1.80
N ASN A 197 -5.07 -45.11 1.32
CA ASN A 197 -5.67 -46.43 1.27
C ASN A 197 -5.38 -47.08 -0.08
N PHE A 198 -5.13 -48.39 -0.04
CA PHE A 198 -4.88 -49.22 -1.22
C PHE A 198 -5.96 -50.31 -1.33
N ASP A 199 -6.25 -50.75 -2.55
CA ASP A 199 -7.05 -51.95 -2.79
C ASP A 199 -6.24 -53.25 -2.62
N GLU A 200 -6.88 -54.39 -2.89
CA GLU A 200 -6.25 -55.72 -2.81
C GLU A 200 -5.06 -55.90 -3.77
N ASN A 201 -4.95 -55.06 -4.81
CA ASN A 201 -3.88 -55.08 -5.81
C ASN A 201 -2.80 -54.03 -5.52
N LEU A 202 -2.82 -53.40 -4.34
CA LEU A 202 -1.92 -52.31 -3.96
C LEU A 202 -2.04 -51.07 -4.88
N VAL A 203 -3.23 -50.85 -5.46
CA VAL A 203 -3.54 -49.61 -6.20
C VAL A 203 -4.09 -48.59 -5.21
N PRO A 204 -3.56 -47.34 -5.16
CA PRO A 204 -4.12 -46.29 -4.31
C PRO A 204 -5.56 -45.97 -4.72
N ILE A 205 -6.50 -46.02 -3.78
CA ILE A 205 -7.93 -45.77 -4.03
C ILE A 205 -8.48 -44.54 -3.32
N SER A 206 -7.85 -44.11 -2.22
CA SER A 206 -8.21 -42.85 -1.56
C SER A 206 -7.03 -42.30 -0.76
N MET A 207 -7.02 -40.98 -0.59
CA MET A 207 -6.04 -40.25 0.19
C MET A 207 -6.78 -39.26 1.09
N GLY A 208 -6.24 -38.99 2.28
CA GLY A 208 -6.79 -37.95 3.15
C GLY A 208 -5.78 -37.48 4.19
N LEU A 209 -5.99 -36.28 4.70
CA LEU A 209 -5.22 -35.76 5.82
C LEU A 209 -5.64 -36.46 7.12
N VAL A 210 -4.67 -37.03 7.84
CA VAL A 210 -4.89 -37.77 9.09
C VAL A 210 -4.60 -36.91 10.32
N GLY A 211 -3.65 -35.98 10.22
CA GLY A 211 -3.30 -35.07 11.32
C GLY A 211 -2.25 -34.04 10.91
N PHE A 212 -2.03 -33.07 11.79
CA PHE A 212 -0.96 -32.07 11.67
C PHE A 212 -0.18 -32.00 12.99
N SER A 213 1.07 -31.54 12.91
CA SER A 213 1.97 -31.41 14.06
C SER A 213 2.79 -30.12 13.98
N ASP A 214 3.15 -29.60 15.15
CA ASP A 214 4.09 -28.50 15.34
C ASP A 214 5.56 -28.94 15.22
N LYS A 215 5.82 -30.24 15.08
CA LYS A 215 7.15 -30.83 14.84
C LYS A 215 7.31 -31.25 13.38
N MET A 216 8.50 -31.02 12.83
CA MET A 216 8.89 -31.56 11.53
C MET A 216 9.14 -33.06 11.63
N TYR A 217 8.92 -33.78 10.53
CA TYR A 217 9.47 -35.13 10.44
C TYR A 217 10.96 -35.04 10.10
N GLU A 218 11.77 -35.80 10.83
CA GLU A 218 13.20 -35.91 10.60
C GLU A 218 13.53 -37.19 9.83
N ASP A 219 14.66 -37.16 9.14
CA ASP A 219 15.10 -38.30 8.35
C ASP A 219 15.55 -39.44 9.27
N SER A 220 15.16 -40.68 8.99
CA SER A 220 15.38 -41.83 9.89
C SER A 220 16.84 -42.32 9.99
N GLY A 221 17.80 -41.50 9.57
CA GLY A 221 19.23 -41.80 9.67
C GLY A 221 19.70 -42.85 8.66
N THR A 222 20.81 -43.52 9.01
CA THR A 222 21.48 -44.47 8.11
C THR A 222 20.60 -45.71 7.85
N VAL A 223 20.97 -46.51 6.85
CA VAL A 223 20.27 -47.79 6.55
C VAL A 223 20.26 -48.72 7.78
N ILE A 224 21.30 -48.67 8.61
CA ILE A 224 21.41 -49.46 9.83
C ILE A 224 20.40 -48.97 10.87
N ASP A 225 20.26 -47.65 11.06
CA ASP A 225 19.29 -47.05 11.98
C ASP A 225 17.86 -47.41 11.61
N ARG A 226 17.55 -47.49 10.31
CA ARG A 226 16.24 -47.89 9.78
C ARG A 226 15.90 -49.36 10.01
N ILE A 227 16.87 -50.26 9.85
CA ILE A 227 16.69 -51.69 10.10
C ILE A 227 16.50 -51.94 11.60
N LEU A 228 17.25 -51.23 12.45
CA LEU A 228 17.17 -51.35 13.91
C LEU A 228 15.91 -50.73 14.51
N SER A 229 15.30 -49.75 13.82
CA SER A 229 14.05 -49.09 14.25
C SER A 229 12.78 -49.73 13.67
N PHE A 230 12.91 -50.71 12.77
CA PHE A 230 11.79 -51.43 12.18
C PHE A 230 11.02 -52.21 13.26
N GLY A 231 9.79 -51.79 13.56
CA GLY A 231 8.95 -52.36 14.62
C GLY A 231 9.01 -51.66 15.98
N SER A 232 9.78 -50.57 16.11
CA SER A 232 9.74 -49.70 17.28
C SER A 232 8.43 -48.89 17.33
N LYS A 233 7.78 -48.83 18.50
CA LYS A 233 6.57 -48.01 18.73
C LYS A 233 6.85 -46.51 18.81
N ASN A 234 8.12 -46.09 18.83
CA ASN A 234 8.55 -44.69 18.95
C ASN A 234 9.16 -44.18 17.64
N ASN A 235 8.37 -44.18 16.56
CA ASN A 235 8.75 -43.58 15.28
C ASN A 235 7.92 -42.33 14.96
N ASP A 236 7.41 -41.66 16.00
CA ASP A 236 6.74 -40.37 15.87
C ASP A 236 7.70 -39.39 15.20
N HIS A 237 7.28 -38.82 14.08
CA HIS A 237 8.02 -37.81 13.31
C HIS A 237 9.34 -38.29 12.66
N LYS A 238 9.43 -39.55 12.22
CA LYS A 238 10.53 -40.02 11.36
C LYS A 238 10.09 -40.47 9.97
N VAL A 239 10.65 -39.88 8.92
CA VAL A 239 10.40 -40.33 7.53
C VAL A 239 11.30 -41.53 7.21
N MET A 240 10.72 -42.61 6.68
CA MET A 240 11.48 -43.82 6.32
C MET A 240 12.42 -43.59 5.13
N ARG A 241 12.07 -42.65 4.25
CA ARG A 241 12.87 -42.18 3.13
C ARG A 241 12.20 -40.95 2.53
N ASP A 242 12.99 -39.98 2.07
CA ASP A 242 12.48 -38.95 1.17
C ASP A 242 11.78 -39.57 -0.04
N LEU A 243 10.65 -38.98 -0.42
CA LEU A 243 10.04 -39.28 -1.69
C LEU A 243 11.08 -38.92 -2.76
N HIS A 244 11.54 -39.90 -3.55
CA HIS A 244 12.46 -39.63 -4.66
C HIS A 244 11.83 -38.57 -5.57
N GLU A 245 12.36 -37.35 -5.56
CA GLU A 245 12.05 -36.36 -6.58
C GLU A 245 12.57 -36.92 -7.90
N ARG A 246 11.68 -37.44 -8.75
CA ARG A 246 12.05 -37.96 -10.07
C ARG A 246 12.55 -36.86 -11.03
N PHE A 247 12.72 -35.62 -10.55
CA PHE A 247 13.07 -34.43 -11.31
C PHE A 247 13.91 -33.48 -10.45
N ASP A 248 15.14 -33.89 -10.19
CA ASP A 248 16.20 -33.08 -9.58
C ASP A 248 16.76 -32.09 -10.64
N ASP A 249 15.87 -31.33 -11.29
CA ASP A 249 16.24 -30.20 -12.14
C ASP A 249 15.87 -28.90 -11.41
N PRO A 250 16.85 -28.22 -10.78
CA PRO A 250 16.65 -26.98 -10.04
C PRO A 250 16.03 -25.84 -10.88
N GLN A 251 15.97 -25.96 -12.21
CA GLN A 251 15.41 -24.94 -13.10
C GLN A 251 14.04 -25.32 -13.70
N SER A 252 13.43 -26.44 -13.32
CA SER A 252 12.19 -26.87 -13.96
C SER A 252 10.95 -26.14 -13.41
N ALA A 253 10.27 -25.38 -14.27
CA ALA A 253 8.94 -24.83 -14.00
C ALA A 253 7.91 -25.90 -13.54
N LYS A 254 8.18 -27.17 -13.84
CA LYS A 254 7.39 -28.33 -13.38
C LYS A 254 7.45 -28.55 -11.87
N ARG A 255 8.56 -28.25 -11.19
CA ARG A 255 8.66 -28.41 -9.74
C ARG A 255 7.77 -27.40 -9.02
N GLU A 256 7.81 -26.15 -9.46
CA GLU A 256 6.97 -25.07 -8.94
C GLU A 256 5.47 -25.37 -9.17
N GLU A 257 5.11 -25.92 -10.34
CA GLU A 257 3.74 -26.38 -10.63
C GLU A 257 3.27 -27.49 -9.68
N ILE A 258 4.12 -28.50 -9.40
CA ILE A 258 3.80 -29.61 -8.49
C ILE A 258 3.64 -29.12 -7.05
N VAL A 259 4.55 -28.26 -6.57
CA VAL A 259 4.48 -27.68 -5.22
C VAL A 259 3.20 -26.85 -5.07
N ASN A 260 2.85 -26.03 -6.07
CA ASN A 260 1.62 -25.24 -6.05
C ASN A 260 0.36 -26.12 -6.08
N ASN A 261 0.37 -27.23 -6.83
CA ASN A 261 -0.77 -28.15 -6.87
C ASN A 261 -0.95 -28.90 -5.53
N LEU A 262 0.15 -29.29 -4.89
CA LEU A 262 0.10 -29.90 -3.56
C LEU A 262 -0.34 -28.89 -2.49
N ASP A 263 0.17 -27.65 -2.54
CA ASP A 263 -0.24 -26.54 -1.65
C ASP A 263 -1.76 -26.35 -1.72
N ARG A 264 -2.32 -26.21 -2.93
CA ARG A 264 -3.77 -26.09 -3.14
C ARG A 264 -4.58 -27.29 -2.66
N ALA A 265 -4.12 -28.51 -2.93
CA ALA A 265 -4.80 -29.73 -2.50
C ALA A 265 -4.83 -29.83 -0.96
N LEU A 266 -3.70 -29.59 -0.30
CA LEU A 266 -3.61 -29.56 1.16
C LEU A 266 -4.45 -28.43 1.77
N PHE A 267 -4.42 -27.25 1.16
CA PHE A 267 -5.23 -26.10 1.59
C PHE A 267 -6.73 -26.39 1.52
N THR A 268 -7.17 -27.09 0.47
CA THR A 268 -8.56 -27.53 0.28
C THR A 268 -8.96 -28.60 1.29
N GLU A 269 -8.12 -29.60 1.53
CA GLU A 269 -8.41 -30.66 2.51
C GLU A 269 -8.40 -30.14 3.96
N LEU A 270 -7.65 -29.07 4.22
CA LEU A 270 -7.65 -28.36 5.48
C LEU A 270 -8.80 -27.36 5.65
N ASP A 271 -9.84 -27.39 4.79
CA ASP A 271 -10.97 -26.43 4.77
C ASP A 271 -11.55 -26.12 6.16
N LYS A 272 -11.73 -27.13 7.02
CA LYS A 272 -12.26 -26.89 8.39
C LYS A 272 -11.39 -25.98 9.26
N VAL A 273 -10.08 -25.97 9.01
CA VAL A 273 -9.09 -25.15 9.71
C VAL A 273 -8.84 -23.85 8.93
N THR A 274 -8.75 -23.92 7.59
CA THR A 274 -8.41 -22.77 6.73
C THR A 274 -9.59 -21.82 6.52
N LYS A 275 -10.85 -22.27 6.56
CA LYS A 275 -12.04 -21.44 6.29
C LYS A 275 -12.25 -20.28 7.25
N LYS A 276 -11.96 -20.46 8.56
CA LYS A 276 -11.96 -19.34 9.51
C LYS A 276 -10.94 -18.28 9.07
N TYR A 277 -9.75 -18.72 8.66
CA TYR A 277 -8.66 -17.84 8.26
C TYR A 277 -8.91 -17.16 6.91
N VAL A 278 -9.50 -17.87 5.95
CA VAL A 278 -9.93 -17.33 4.65
C VAL A 278 -10.95 -16.21 4.85
N ASN A 279 -11.96 -16.41 5.71
CA ASN A 279 -12.96 -15.37 5.99
C ASN A 279 -12.34 -14.13 6.65
N SER A 280 -11.47 -14.30 7.65
CA SER A 280 -10.74 -13.17 8.26
C SER A 280 -9.87 -12.43 7.24
N ILE A 281 -9.31 -13.14 6.26
CA ILE A 281 -8.52 -12.53 5.18
C ILE A 281 -9.41 -11.81 4.18
N ASP A 282 -10.56 -12.35 3.82
CA ASP A 282 -11.52 -11.63 2.98
C ASP A 282 -11.97 -10.32 3.67
N ASP A 283 -12.21 -10.34 4.98
CA ASP A 283 -12.51 -9.13 5.76
C ASP A 283 -11.34 -8.13 5.74
N ILE A 284 -10.11 -8.62 5.93
CA ILE A 284 -8.87 -7.83 5.81
C ILE A 284 -8.73 -7.20 4.42
N LEU A 285 -8.96 -7.98 3.36
CA LEU A 285 -8.88 -7.52 1.97
C LEU A 285 -9.95 -6.47 1.68
N ASN A 286 -11.15 -6.64 2.24
CA ASN A 286 -12.22 -5.67 2.11
C ASN A 286 -11.90 -4.36 2.83
N GLU A 287 -11.36 -4.39 4.05
CA GLU A 287 -10.94 -3.18 4.78
C GLU A 287 -9.82 -2.46 4.01
N TYR A 288 -8.84 -3.21 3.53
CA TYR A 288 -7.74 -2.66 2.76
C TYR A 288 -8.23 -2.01 1.44
N ARG A 289 -9.20 -2.63 0.75
CA ARG A 289 -9.86 -2.06 -0.43
C ARG A 289 -10.74 -0.85 -0.11
N ALA A 290 -11.35 -0.80 1.07
CA ALA A 290 -12.28 0.26 1.48
C ALA A 290 -11.61 1.63 1.65
N ILE A 291 -10.30 1.67 1.89
CA ILE A 291 -9.51 2.91 1.98
C ILE A 291 -9.41 3.61 0.61
N GLY A 292 -9.79 2.93 -0.48
CA GLY A 292 -9.83 3.49 -1.82
C GLY A 292 -8.42 3.77 -2.33
N PHE A 293 -7.80 2.82 -3.04
CA PHE A 293 -6.49 3.08 -3.66
C PHE A 293 -6.50 4.28 -4.60
N GLU A 294 -7.64 4.56 -5.24
CA GLU A 294 -7.84 5.78 -6.02
C GLU A 294 -7.52 7.04 -5.18
N ASP A 295 -7.85 7.05 -3.90
CA ASP A 295 -7.56 8.14 -2.96
C ASP A 295 -6.08 8.16 -2.54
N MET A 296 -5.44 7.00 -2.38
CA MET A 296 -3.98 6.94 -2.11
C MET A 296 -3.15 7.40 -3.32
N TYR A 297 -3.49 6.97 -4.53
CA TYR A 297 -2.91 7.50 -5.76
C TYR A 297 -3.17 9.00 -5.90
N ALA A 298 -4.32 9.48 -5.40
CA ALA A 298 -4.59 10.90 -5.38
C ALA A 298 -3.69 11.65 -4.39
N ILE A 299 -3.48 11.12 -3.19
CA ILE A 299 -2.60 11.72 -2.19
C ILE A 299 -1.14 11.76 -2.69
N GLU A 300 -0.66 10.72 -3.38
CA GLU A 300 0.71 10.64 -3.93
C GLU A 300 1.07 11.87 -4.78
N TYR A 301 0.31 12.12 -5.86
CA TYR A 301 0.65 13.24 -6.75
C TYR A 301 0.42 14.61 -6.09
N GLN A 302 -0.46 14.70 -5.10
CA GLN A 302 -0.67 15.92 -4.33
C GLN A 302 0.51 16.18 -3.39
N LEU A 303 1.07 15.13 -2.76
CA LEU A 303 2.31 15.22 -2.00
C LEU A 303 3.51 15.52 -2.89
N ASP A 304 3.55 15.05 -4.15
CA ASP A 304 4.56 15.47 -5.13
C ASP A 304 4.50 16.99 -5.40
N PHE A 305 3.29 17.58 -5.50
CA PHE A 305 3.11 19.03 -5.61
C PHE A 305 3.73 19.78 -4.44
N TYR A 306 3.40 19.36 -3.22
CA TYR A 306 3.91 20.01 -2.02
C TYR A 306 5.41 19.80 -1.80
N SER A 307 5.89 18.57 -1.98
CA SER A 307 7.31 18.23 -1.83
C SER A 307 8.17 18.97 -2.86
N GLY A 308 7.68 19.07 -4.10
CA GLY A 308 8.32 19.87 -5.14
C GLY A 308 8.43 21.34 -4.78
N ALA A 309 7.35 21.93 -4.26
CA ALA A 309 7.34 23.32 -3.82
C ALA A 309 8.32 23.56 -2.66
N VAL A 310 8.30 22.69 -1.64
CA VAL A 310 9.23 22.73 -0.50
C VAL A 310 10.68 22.65 -0.97
N MET A 311 11.00 21.64 -1.81
CA MET A 311 12.34 21.45 -2.36
C MET A 311 12.80 22.66 -3.17
N MET A 312 11.91 23.26 -3.98
CA MET A 312 12.22 24.47 -4.74
C MET A 312 12.54 25.65 -3.81
N ILE A 313 11.74 25.87 -2.76
CA ILE A 313 11.96 26.94 -1.78
C ILE A 313 13.30 26.74 -1.06
N GLU A 314 13.60 25.53 -0.61
CA GLU A 314 14.87 25.19 0.06
C GLU A 314 16.07 25.37 -0.89
N ASN A 315 15.94 24.96 -2.15
CA ASN A 315 16.97 25.13 -3.17
C ASN A 315 17.24 26.60 -3.52
N VAL A 316 16.22 27.46 -3.49
CA VAL A 316 16.37 28.89 -3.69
C VAL A 316 17.06 29.53 -2.48
N ARG A 317 16.63 29.16 -1.26
CA ARG A 317 17.25 29.61 -0.01
C ARG A 317 18.71 29.19 0.12
N SER A 318 19.07 27.98 -0.27
CA SER A 318 20.45 27.48 -0.23
C SER A 318 21.39 28.25 -1.18
N LYS A 319 20.84 28.91 -2.20
CA LYS A 319 21.57 29.80 -3.11
C LYS A 319 21.64 31.26 -2.62
N GLY A 320 21.18 31.52 -1.40
CA GLY A 320 21.23 32.85 -0.77
C GLY A 320 20.09 33.78 -1.17
N LEU A 321 19.04 33.28 -1.84
CA LEU A 321 17.86 34.06 -2.18
C LEU A 321 16.79 33.90 -1.10
N GLU A 322 16.24 35.01 -0.62
CA GLU A 322 15.17 34.99 0.37
C GLU A 322 13.83 34.62 -0.29
N MET A 323 13.05 33.78 0.39
CA MET A 323 11.70 33.37 -0.02
C MET A 323 10.72 33.65 1.13
N CYS A 324 9.63 34.33 0.81
CA CYS A 324 8.59 34.70 1.78
C CYS A 324 7.23 34.13 1.39
N ARG A 325 6.32 34.02 2.37
CA ARG A 325 4.90 33.77 2.10
C ARG A 325 4.31 35.00 1.41
N PRO A 326 3.68 34.87 0.23
CA PRO A 326 3.11 36.01 -0.48
C PRO A 326 1.86 36.54 0.25
N THR A 327 1.61 37.84 0.14
CA THR A 327 0.30 38.42 0.48
C THR A 327 -0.59 38.39 -0.76
N LEU A 328 -1.68 37.64 -0.70
CA LEU A 328 -2.59 37.47 -1.83
C LEU A 328 -3.57 38.66 -1.92
N LEU A 329 -3.70 39.23 -3.12
CA LEU A 329 -4.58 40.35 -3.40
C LEU A 329 -5.79 39.91 -4.24
N PRO A 330 -6.98 40.53 -4.08
CA PRO A 330 -8.11 40.30 -4.95
C PRO A 330 -7.75 40.54 -6.42
N LYS A 331 -8.18 39.61 -7.29
CA LYS A 331 -7.95 39.68 -8.74
C LYS A 331 -8.33 41.03 -9.36
N SER A 332 -9.36 41.69 -8.84
CA SER A 332 -9.83 43.00 -9.30
C SER A 332 -8.76 44.10 -9.19
N GLN A 333 -7.80 43.97 -8.27
CA GLN A 333 -6.74 44.96 -8.09
C GLN A 333 -5.66 44.89 -9.16
N ARG A 334 -5.46 43.72 -9.80
CA ARG A 334 -4.45 43.48 -10.86
C ARG A 334 -3.07 44.06 -10.53
N LYS A 335 -2.60 43.87 -9.30
CA LYS A 335 -1.32 44.41 -8.80
C LYS A 335 -0.42 43.27 -8.33
N ALA A 336 0.87 43.37 -8.64
CA ALA A 336 1.94 42.60 -8.04
C ALA A 336 2.99 43.57 -7.50
N ASP A 337 3.42 43.37 -6.24
CA ASP A 337 4.50 44.12 -5.62
C ASP A 337 5.52 43.09 -5.13
N ILE A 338 6.71 43.11 -5.73
CA ILE A 338 7.79 42.16 -5.42
C ILE A 338 8.99 42.97 -4.98
N LYS A 339 9.43 42.72 -3.74
CA LYS A 339 10.56 43.40 -3.12
C LYS A 339 11.78 42.50 -3.14
N GLY A 340 12.96 43.07 -3.35
CA GLY A 340 14.22 42.32 -3.31
C GLY A 340 14.53 41.48 -4.55
N LEU A 341 13.84 41.73 -5.67
CA LEU A 341 14.22 41.28 -7.01
C LEU A 341 15.03 42.35 -7.76
#